data_AF-A0A7X8QR83-F1
#
_entry.id   AF-A0A7X8QR83-F1
#
_cell.length_a   1.000
_cell.length_b   1.000
_cell.length_c   1.000
_cell.angle_alpha   90.00
_cell.angle_beta   90.00
_cell.angle_gamma   90.00
#
_symmetry.space_group_name_H-M   'P 1'
#
loop_
_entity.id
_entity.type
_entity.pdbx_description
1 polymer ?
#
loop_
_entity_poly.entity_id
_entity_poly.type
_entity_poly.pdbx_seq_one_letter_code
_entity_poly.pdbx_strand_id
1 'polypeptide(L)' 'IISLGNSLDLTIVAEGIETKEQLSYLNSLDCQLGQGFLISRPLVAEEVEMFLK' A
#
# COMPACT_ATOMS: atom_id res chain seq x y z
N ILE A 1 -11.56 3.39 -9.56
CA ILE A 1 -11.68 2.78 -8.22
C ILE A 1 -11.27 3.75 -7.12
N ILE A 2 -10.05 4.30 -7.12
CA ILE A 2 -9.60 5.26 -6.09
C ILE A 2 -10.54 6.46 -5.96
N SER A 3 -10.78 7.21 -7.04
CA SER A 3 -11.71 8.35 -7.03
C SER A 3 -13.13 7.97 -6.59
N LEU A 4 -13.61 6.77 -6.94
CA LEU A 4 -14.92 6.27 -6.50
C LEU A 4 -14.91 5.96 -5.00
N GLY A 5 -13.88 5.28 -4.51
CA GLY A 5 -13.70 4.99 -3.09
C GLY A 5 -13.67 6.26 -2.26
N ASN A 6 -12.88 7.25 -2.68
CA ASN A 6 -12.81 8.55 -2.03
C ASN A 6 -14.17 9.26 -2.02
N SER A 7 -14.94 9.21 -3.12
CA SER A 7 -16.29 9.80 -3.17
C SER A 7 -17.32 9.11 -2.26
N LEU A 8 -17.03 7.87 -1.86
CA LEU A 8 -17.87 7.05 -0.98
C LEU A 8 -17.33 7.01 0.46
N ASP A 9 -16.30 7.81 0.77
CA ASP A 9 -15.61 7.82 2.06
C ASP A 9 -15.07 6.42 2.47
N LEU A 10 -14.60 5.67 1.48
CA LEU A 10 -14.01 4.34 1.68
C LEU A 10 -12.49 4.43 1.73
N THR A 11 -11.91 3.66 2.65
CA THR A 11 -10.47 3.41 2.67
C THR A 11 -10.07 2.47 1.54
N ILE A 12 -9.12 2.88 0.71
CA ILE A 12 -8.60 2.07 -0.40
C ILE A 12 -7.17 1.63 -0.08
N VAL A 13 -6.90 0.33 -0.24
CA VAL A 13 -5.57 -0.28 -0.13
C VAL A 13 -5.14 -0.77 -1.51
N ALA A 14 -4.03 -0.26 -2.03
CA ALA A 14 -3.43 -0.75 -3.27
C ALA A 14 -2.47 -1.92 -3.00
N GLU A 15 -2.75 -3.09 -3.55
CA GLU A 15 -1.95 -4.30 -3.34
C GLU A 15 -1.02 -4.60 -4.52
N GLY A 16 0.11 -5.26 -4.25
CA GLY A 16 1.06 -5.70 -5.29
C GLY A 16 2.04 -4.62 -5.77
N ILE A 17 2.43 -3.68 -4.90
CA ILE A 17 3.42 -2.64 -5.21
C ILE A 17 4.83 -3.25 -5.20
N GLU A 18 5.47 -3.34 -6.36
CA GLU A 18 6.81 -3.92 -6.55
C GLU A 18 7.87 -2.89 -6.94
N THR A 19 7.48 -1.76 -7.53
CA THR A 19 8.41 -0.73 -8.03
C THR A 19 8.10 0.67 -7.51
N LYS A 20 9.13 1.53 -7.45
CA LYS A 20 8.99 2.93 -7.00
C LYS A 20 8.07 3.74 -7.91
N GLU A 21 8.03 3.42 -9.20
CA GLU A 21 7.18 4.05 -10.19
C GLU A 21 5.70 3.76 -9.91
N GLN A 22 5.36 2.51 -9.55
CA GLN A 22 4.00 2.14 -9.14
C GLN A 22 3.58 2.88 -7.88
N LEU A 23 4.45 2.94 -6.86
CA LEU A 23 4.20 3.69 -5.63
C LEU A 23 3.98 5.18 -5.92
N SER A 24 4.85 5.79 -6.73
CA SER A 24 4.72 7.20 -7.12
C SER A 24 3.43 7.48 -7.87
N TYR A 25 2.99 6.56 -8.73
CA TYR A 25 1.74 6.69 -9.46
C TYR A 25 0.52 6.58 -8.54
N LEU A 26 0.52 5.64 -7.59
CA LEU A 26 -0.56 5.51 -6.61
C LEU A 26 -0.67 6.73 -5.70
N ASN A 27 0.47 7.26 -5.26
CA ASN A 27 0.52 8.50 -4.48
C ASN A 27 -0.05 9.70 -5.25
N SER A 28 0.22 9.81 -6.56
CA SER A 28 -0.32 10.92 -7.37
C SER A 28 -1.83 10.82 -7.61
N LEU A 29 -2.42 9.64 -7.38
CA LEU A 29 -3.86 9.41 -7.41
C LEU A 29 -4.52 9.56 -6.03
N ASP A 30 -3.78 10.01 -5.00
CA ASP A 30 -4.24 10.11 -3.61
C ASP A 30 -4.71 8.76 -3.02
N CYS A 31 -4.01 7.68 -3.39
CA CYS A 31 -4.14 6.37 -2.74
C CYS A 31 -3.10 6.25 -1.62
N GLN A 32 -3.57 6.34 -0.38
CA GLN A 32 -2.70 6.56 0.78
C GLN A 32 -2.21 5.27 1.46
N LEU A 33 -2.89 4.15 1.21
CA LEU A 33 -2.52 2.84 1.76
C LEU A 33 -2.11 1.89 0.64
N GLY A 34 -1.10 1.08 0.91
CA GLY A 34 -0.72 0.01 -0.01
C GLY A 34 0.16 -1.05 0.61
N GLN A 35 0.22 -2.20 -0.07
CA GLN A 35 1.08 -3.32 0.27
C GLN A 35 1.80 -3.84 -0.98
N GLY A 36 2.97 -4.42 -0.79
CA GLY A 36 3.70 -5.07 -1.86
C GLY A 36 5.18 -5.25 -1.54
N PHE A 37 5.87 -6.00 -2.39
CA PHE A 37 7.26 -6.42 -2.16
C PHE A 37 8.26 -5.25 -2.15
N LEU A 38 7.89 -4.10 -2.71
CA LEU A 38 8.68 -2.88 -2.55
C LEU A 38 8.78 -2.45 -1.08
N ILE A 39 7.71 -2.66 -0.32
CA ILE A 39 7.58 -2.25 1.09
C ILE A 39 8.11 -3.37 1.98
N SER A 40 7.57 -4.57 1.82
CA SER A 40 8.02 -5.78 2.49
C SER A 40 7.44 -7.01 1.81
N ARG A 41 8.13 -8.15 1.93
CA ARG A 41 7.53 -9.46 1.65
C ARG A 41 6.63 -9.87 2.83
N PRO A 42 5.70 -10.83 2.66
CA PRO A 42 5.00 -11.43 3.79
C PRO A 42 6.01 -11.94 4.81
N LEU A 43 5.80 -11.56 6.07
CA LEU A 43 6.68 -11.88 7.19
C LEU A 43 6.03 -12.96 8.05
N VAL A 44 6.85 -13.78 8.71
CA VAL A 44 6.37 -14.62 9.80
C VAL A 44 6.11 -13.78 11.05
N ALA A 45 5.31 -14.29 11.98
CA ALA A 45 4.85 -13.52 13.14
C ALA A 45 6.02 -12.95 13.96
N GLU A 46 7.11 -13.71 14.08
CA GLU A 46 8.31 -13.35 14.83
C GLU A 46 9.07 -12.15 14.22
N GLU A 47 8.91 -11.91 12.91
CA GLU A 47 9.60 -10.84 12.19
C GLU A 47 8.79 -9.52 12.17
N VAL A 48 7.48 -9.58 12.46
CA VAL A 48 6.59 -8.41 12.40
C VAL A 48 6.98 -7.34 13.42
N GLU A 49 7.38 -7.73 14.64
CA GLU A 49 7.78 -6.77 15.66
C GLU A 49 9.00 -5.95 15.23
N MET A 50 9.95 -6.58 14.55
CA MET A 50 11.13 -5.89 14.02
C MET A 50 10.78 -4.96 12.85
N PHE A 51 9.78 -5.32 12.05
CA PHE A 51 9.30 -4.49 10.94
C PHE A 51 8.49 -3.27 11.41
N LEU A 52 7.79 -3.36 12.54
CA LEU A 52 6.95 -2.28 13.08
C LEU A 52 7.70 -1.26 13.95
N LYS A 53 8.94 -1.55 14.36
CA LYS A 53 9.80 -0.66 15.17
C LYS A 53 10.56 0.32 14.30
#